data_AF-A0AAU5AFE8-F1
#
_entry.id   AF-A0AAU5AFE8-F1
#
_cell.length_a   1.000
_cell.length_b   1.000
_cell.length_c   1.000
_cell.angle_alpha   90.00
_cell.angle_beta   90.00
_cell.angle_gamma   90.00
#
_symmetry.space_group_name_H-M   'P 1'
#
loop_
_entity.id
_entity.type
_entity.pdbx_description
1 polymer ?
#
loop_
_entity_poly.entity_id
_entity_poly.type
_entity_poly.pdbx_seq_one_letter_code
_entity_poly.pdbx_strand_id
1 'polypeptide(L)'
;MGDIVPRELISLADDEGNSVTVNVLGRDPRWSAGLAAEIVVRTPFVSGRIDLVLSTSDLTSWADALNRLDAGEDVAWMEWGRGPSFWIQLSGERDCPEVVVEDESGSMVTVRVPLVPPDDWIAAHQQRSHRVMAHWVPLLSAS
;
A
#
# COMPACT_ATOMS: atom_id res chain seq x y z
N MET A 1 5.41 -26.76 -0.38
CA MET A 1 5.69 -25.33 -0.21
C MET A 1 4.36 -24.73 0.16
N GLY A 2 4.10 -24.51 1.46
CA GLY A 2 2.77 -24.05 1.89
C GLY A 2 2.43 -22.78 1.13
N ASP A 3 1.27 -22.74 0.47
CA ASP A 3 0.82 -21.54 -0.23
C ASP A 3 0.77 -20.40 0.79
N ILE A 4 1.80 -19.56 0.78
CA ILE A 4 1.84 -18.37 1.60
C ILE A 4 0.75 -17.48 1.03
N VAL A 5 -0.37 -17.38 1.76
CA VAL A 5 -1.46 -16.46 1.46
C VAL A 5 -0.86 -15.10 1.10
N PRO A 6 -1.14 -14.53 -0.08
CA PRO A 6 -0.53 -13.27 -0.49
C PRO A 6 -1.07 -12.15 0.38
N ARG A 7 -0.20 -11.56 1.21
CA ARG A 7 -0.58 -10.50 2.17
C ARG A 7 -0.04 -9.14 1.77
N GLU A 8 1.16 -9.09 1.24
CA GLU A 8 1.84 -7.83 0.95
C GLU A 8 1.32 -7.21 -0.36
N LEU A 9 0.58 -6.11 -0.24
CA LEU A 9 0.05 -5.32 -1.36
C LEU A 9 1.06 -4.28 -1.84
N ILE A 10 1.69 -3.59 -0.89
CA ILE A 10 2.72 -2.57 -1.12
C ILE A 10 3.95 -2.93 -0.27
N SER A 11 5.13 -2.84 -0.86
CA SER A 11 6.41 -3.10 -0.22
C SER A 11 7.50 -2.24 -0.82
N LEU A 12 7.66 -1.06 -0.24
CA LEU A 12 8.71 -0.11 -0.59
C LEU A 12 9.74 -0.14 0.53
N ALA A 13 10.99 -0.45 0.19
CA ALA A 13 12.09 -0.47 1.14
C ALA A 13 13.39 -0.08 0.43
N ASP A 14 14.25 0.62 1.15
CA ASP A 14 15.63 0.91 0.73
C ASP A 14 16.63 0.06 1.54
N ASP A 15 17.92 0.22 1.22
CA ASP A 15 19.04 -0.43 1.90
C ASP A 15 19.46 0.28 3.20
N GLU A 16 18.91 1.45 3.48
CA GLU A 16 19.10 2.22 4.71
C GLU A 16 18.15 1.80 5.85
N GLY A 17 17.20 0.92 5.55
CA GLY A 17 16.24 0.37 6.51
C GLY A 17 14.95 1.17 6.62
N ASN A 18 14.70 2.11 5.71
CA ASN A 18 13.40 2.74 5.57
C ASN A 18 12.48 1.82 4.78
N SER A 19 11.24 1.70 5.22
CA SER A 19 10.22 0.95 4.50
C SER A 19 8.82 1.45 4.78
N VAL A 20 7.97 1.34 3.76
CA VAL A 20 6.53 1.52 3.86
C VAL A 20 5.86 0.32 3.22
N THR A 21 5.01 -0.36 3.99
CA THR A 21 4.31 -1.57 3.55
C THR A 21 2.80 -1.45 3.78
N VAL A 22 2.02 -2.11 2.93
CA VAL A 22 0.58 -2.32 3.11
C VAL A 22 0.30 -3.80 3.07
N ASN A 23 -0.24 -4.34 4.15
CA ASN A 23 -0.43 -5.78 4.33
C ASN A 23 -1.90 -6.13 4.58
N VAL A 24 -2.42 -7.09 3.83
CA VAL A 24 -3.71 -7.74 4.09
C VAL A 24 -3.55 -8.73 5.24
N LEU A 25 -4.33 -8.53 6.29
CA LEU A 25 -4.36 -9.36 7.50
C LEU A 25 -5.38 -10.49 7.39
N GLY A 26 -6.43 -10.30 6.58
CA GLY A 26 -7.47 -11.29 6.32
C GLY A 26 -8.80 -10.64 5.90
N ARG A 27 -9.89 -11.40 5.96
CA ARG A 27 -11.24 -10.84 5.83
C ARG A 27 -11.56 -9.96 7.02
N ASP A 28 -12.20 -8.83 6.77
CA ASP A 28 -12.66 -7.97 7.85
C ASP A 28 -13.85 -8.64 8.59
N PRO A 29 -13.82 -8.71 9.94
CA PRO A 29 -14.87 -9.39 10.71
C PRO A 29 -16.17 -8.55 10.81
N ARG A 30 -16.12 -7.25 10.50
CA ARG A 30 -17.25 -6.31 10.61
C ARG A 30 -17.88 -6.05 9.25
N TRP A 31 -17.16 -6.28 8.16
CA TRP A 31 -17.63 -6.08 6.80
C TRP A 31 -17.25 -7.24 5.88
N SER A 32 -18.25 -8.03 5.45
CA SER A 32 -18.03 -9.26 4.67
C SER A 32 -17.37 -9.06 3.30
N ALA A 33 -17.50 -7.85 2.73
CA ALA A 33 -16.87 -7.44 1.48
C ALA A 33 -15.57 -6.63 1.68
N GLY A 34 -15.07 -6.55 2.92
CA GLY A 34 -13.83 -5.88 3.28
C GLY A 34 -12.71 -6.84 3.66
N LEU A 35 -11.49 -6.37 3.49
CA LEU A 35 -10.27 -6.99 4.00
C LEU A 35 -9.70 -6.13 5.13
N ALA A 36 -9.43 -6.74 6.28
CA ALA A 36 -8.62 -6.10 7.30
C ALA A 36 -7.18 -5.99 6.78
N ALA A 37 -6.60 -4.81 6.89
CA ALA A 37 -5.24 -4.52 6.44
C ALA A 37 -4.53 -3.57 7.41
N GLU A 38 -3.24 -3.35 7.20
CA GLU A 38 -2.47 -2.33 7.90
C GLU A 38 -1.46 -1.64 6.97
N ILE A 39 -1.20 -0.36 7.24
CA ILE A 39 -0.03 0.36 6.74
C ILE A 39 1.02 0.34 7.85
N VAL A 40 2.26 -0.02 7.50
CA VAL A 40 3.39 -0.01 8.42
C VAL A 40 4.50 0.84 7.83
N VAL A 41 4.90 1.87 8.56
CA VAL A 41 6.10 2.66 8.27
C VAL A 41 7.20 2.25 9.25
N ARG A 42 8.38 1.91 8.75
CA ARG A 42 9.56 1.65 9.57
C ARG A 42 10.73 2.44 9.05
N THR A 43 11.43 3.11 9.95
CA THR A 43 12.73 3.73 9.70
C THR A 43 13.61 3.47 10.92
N PRO A 44 14.93 3.70 10.86
CA PRO A 44 15.81 3.63 12.03
C PRO A 44 15.45 4.63 13.14
N PHE A 45 14.74 5.73 12.82
CA PHE A 45 14.41 6.79 13.77
C PHE A 45 12.98 6.68 14.32
N VAL A 46 12.00 6.44 13.45
CA VAL A 46 10.56 6.38 13.77
C VAL A 46 9.87 5.20 13.10
N SER A 47 8.95 4.58 13.81
CA SER A 47 8.06 3.54 13.27
C SER A 47 6.62 3.83 13.64
N GLY A 48 5.71 3.55 12.71
CA GLY A 48 4.27 3.75 12.88
C GLY A 48 3.48 2.65 12.21
N ARG A 49 2.25 2.44 12.69
CA ARG A 49 1.32 1.44 12.16
C ARG A 49 -0.10 1.94 12.28
N ILE A 50 -0.89 1.75 11.24
CA ILE A 50 -2.31 2.07 11.23
C ILE A 50 -3.12 0.97 10.55
N ASP A 51 -4.24 0.59 11.16
CA ASP A 51 -5.18 -0.38 10.61
C ASP A 51 -6.11 0.31 9.60
N LEU A 52 -6.44 -0.38 8.52
CA LEU A 52 -7.42 0.07 7.52
C LEU A 52 -8.24 -1.12 6.99
N VAL A 53 -9.32 -0.80 6.28
CA VAL A 53 -10.16 -1.80 5.63
C VAL A 53 -10.15 -1.56 4.13
N LEU A 54 -9.79 -2.58 3.36
CA LEU A 54 -9.70 -2.51 1.89
C LEU A 54 -10.88 -3.21 1.23
N SER A 55 -11.46 -2.56 0.23
CA SER A 55 -12.46 -3.12 -0.66
C SER A 55 -11.84 -3.63 -1.95
N THR A 56 -12.62 -4.38 -2.76
CA THR A 56 -12.22 -4.73 -4.14
C THR A 56 -11.92 -3.49 -4.99
N SER A 57 -12.64 -2.39 -4.77
CA SER A 57 -12.42 -1.13 -5.48
C SER A 57 -11.08 -0.51 -5.10
N ASP A 58 -10.66 -0.60 -3.83
CA ASP A 58 -9.37 -0.09 -3.39
C ASP A 58 -8.21 -0.89 -4.00
N LEU A 59 -8.34 -2.21 -4.07
CA LEU A 59 -7.36 -3.07 -4.74
C LEU A 59 -7.25 -2.78 -6.25
N THR A 60 -8.38 -2.53 -6.91
CA THR A 60 -8.41 -2.20 -8.34
C THR A 60 -7.79 -0.82 -8.59
N SER A 61 -8.16 0.17 -7.76
CA SER A 61 -7.59 1.52 -7.79
C SER A 61 -6.07 1.51 -7.57
N TRP A 62 -5.56 0.63 -6.70
CA TRP A 62 -4.12 0.44 -6.54
C TRP A 62 -3.46 -0.14 -7.79
N ALA A 63 -4.07 -1.12 -8.46
CA ALA A 63 -3.56 -1.65 -9.72
C ALA A 63 -3.51 -0.57 -10.81
N ASP A 64 -4.52 0.31 -10.88
CA ASP A 64 -4.54 1.46 -11.79
C ASP A 64 -3.46 2.50 -11.44
N ALA A 65 -3.23 2.76 -10.15
CA ALA A 65 -2.14 3.61 -9.68
C ALA A 65 -0.77 3.06 -10.11
N LEU A 66 -0.57 1.74 -10.05
CA LEU A 66 0.67 1.13 -10.54
C LEU A 66 0.89 1.30 -12.04
N ASN A 67 -0.18 1.32 -12.85
CA ASN A 67 -0.06 1.60 -14.29
C ASN A 67 0.34 3.06 -14.55
N ARG A 68 -0.14 4.00 -13.72
CA ARG A 68 0.22 5.42 -13.79
C ARG A 68 1.66 5.67 -13.35
N LEU A 69 2.10 5.00 -12.29
CA LEU A 69 3.50 5.01 -11.86
C LEU A 69 4.44 4.51 -12.96
N ASP A 70 4.06 3.43 -13.65
CA ASP A 70 4.82 2.89 -14.79
C ASP A 70 4.90 3.89 -15.97
N ALA A 71 3.87 4.73 -16.12
CA ALA A 71 3.85 5.83 -17.08
C ALA A 71 4.63 7.08 -16.63
N GLY A 72 5.25 7.05 -15.43
CA GLY A 72 6.02 8.16 -14.88
C GLY A 72 5.18 9.23 -14.18
N GLU A 73 3.94 8.91 -13.79
CA GLU A 73 3.07 9.82 -13.05
C GLU A 73 3.12 9.57 -11.54
N ASP A 74 3.08 10.67 -10.77
CA ASP A 74 2.77 10.61 -9.35
C ASP A 74 1.35 10.08 -9.11
N VAL A 75 1.15 9.39 -8.00
CA VAL A 75 -0.15 8.79 -7.67
C VAL A 75 -0.60 9.07 -6.25
N ALA A 76 -1.92 9.18 -6.13
CA ALA A 76 -2.66 9.20 -4.88
C ALA A 76 -3.53 7.95 -4.82
N TRP A 77 -3.59 7.30 -3.67
CA TRP A 77 -4.40 6.14 -3.40
C TRP A 77 -5.18 6.34 -2.09
N MET A 78 -6.47 5.99 -2.11
CA MET A 78 -7.42 6.23 -1.02
C MET A 78 -7.62 7.71 -0.64
N GLU A 79 -7.24 8.63 -1.52
CA GLU A 79 -7.50 10.06 -1.38
C GLU A 79 -9.02 10.31 -1.26
N TRP A 80 -9.42 11.03 -0.21
CA TRP A 80 -10.83 11.29 0.18
C TRP A 80 -11.62 10.08 0.69
N GLY A 81 -10.93 8.97 1.00
CA GLY A 81 -11.50 7.81 1.68
C GLY A 81 -11.82 8.08 3.17
N ARG A 82 -12.43 7.10 3.84
CA ARG A 82 -12.66 7.15 5.31
C ARG A 82 -11.44 6.71 6.13
N GLY A 83 -10.27 6.61 5.52
CA GLY A 83 -9.07 6.03 6.12
C GLY A 83 -7.81 6.80 5.70
N PRO A 84 -6.62 6.26 6.01
CA PRO A 84 -5.37 6.92 5.64
C PRO A 84 -5.23 7.01 4.12
N SER A 85 -4.73 8.15 3.67
CA SER A 85 -4.37 8.39 2.26
C SER A 85 -2.90 8.05 2.04
N PHE A 86 -2.58 7.60 0.82
CA PHE A 86 -1.25 7.11 0.46
C PHE A 86 -0.81 7.70 -0.87
N TRP A 87 0.34 8.35 -0.92
CA TRP A 87 0.88 8.92 -2.15
C TRP A 87 2.27 8.39 -2.43
N ILE A 88 2.58 8.25 -3.72
CA ILE A 88 3.94 8.05 -4.21
C ILE A 88 4.26 9.17 -5.17
N GLN A 89 5.29 9.94 -4.83
CA GLN A 89 5.90 10.92 -5.71
C GLN A 89 7.17 10.31 -6.28
N LEU A 90 7.31 10.22 -7.60
CA LEU A 90 8.48 9.60 -8.25
C LEU A 90 9.73 10.48 -8.13
N SER A 91 9.53 11.79 -8.02
CA SER A 91 10.58 12.78 -7.80
C SER A 91 10.22 13.66 -6.60
N GLY A 92 10.47 13.16 -5.39
CA GLY A 92 10.30 13.90 -4.15
C GLY A 92 11.38 14.97 -3.94
N GLU A 93 11.35 15.64 -2.78
CA GLU A 93 12.24 16.78 -2.47
C GLU A 93 13.74 16.45 -2.45
N ARG A 94 14.08 15.16 -2.41
CA ARG A 94 15.47 14.64 -2.34
C ARG A 94 15.93 13.97 -3.63
N ASP A 95 15.30 14.30 -4.76
CA ASP A 95 15.58 13.69 -6.07
C ASP A 95 15.44 12.15 -6.06
N CYS A 96 14.58 11.62 -5.18
CA CYS A 96 14.25 10.20 -5.08
C CYS A 96 12.74 10.03 -4.82
N PRO A 97 12.21 8.81 -5.02
CA PRO A 97 10.82 8.52 -4.69
C PRO A 97 10.50 8.84 -3.23
N GLU A 98 9.33 9.42 -2.99
CA GLU A 98 8.85 9.76 -1.66
C GLU A 98 7.45 9.18 -1.45
N VAL A 99 7.30 8.46 -0.33
CA VAL A 99 6.01 7.94 0.10
C VAL A 99 5.43 8.86 1.15
N VAL A 100 4.19 9.27 0.95
CA VAL A 100 3.44 10.06 1.94
C VAL A 100 2.29 9.20 2.46
N VAL A 101 2.17 9.09 3.78
CA VAL A 101 1.04 8.48 4.47
C VAL A 101 0.41 9.53 5.35
N GLU A 102 -0.88 9.79 5.15
CA GLU A 102 -1.62 10.77 5.95
C GLU A 102 -2.84 10.12 6.58
N ASP A 103 -2.95 10.22 7.91
CA ASP A 103 -4.12 9.78 8.65
C ASP A 103 -4.93 10.99 9.13
N GLU A 104 -5.69 11.56 8.21
CA GLU A 104 -6.51 12.76 8.43
C GLU A 104 -7.69 12.53 9.39
N SER A 105 -8.08 11.27 9.62
CA SER A 105 -9.31 10.95 10.36
C SER A 105 -9.06 10.46 11.78
N GLY A 106 -7.90 9.85 12.03
CA GLY A 106 -7.57 9.27 13.33
C GLY A 106 -6.59 10.13 14.12
N SER A 107 -5.34 10.18 13.67
CA SER A 107 -4.21 10.76 14.40
C SER A 107 -3.84 12.18 13.95
N MET A 108 -4.34 12.63 12.80
CA MET A 108 -3.92 13.89 12.15
C MET A 108 -2.41 13.92 11.86
N VAL A 109 -1.80 12.76 11.65
CA VAL A 109 -0.36 12.62 11.40
C VAL A 109 -0.11 12.41 9.92
N THR A 110 0.84 13.17 9.39
CA THR A 110 1.44 12.94 8.08
C THR A 110 2.86 12.41 8.27
N VAL A 111 3.19 11.32 7.59
CA VAL A 111 4.53 10.76 7.53
C VAL A 111 5.01 10.82 6.09
N ARG A 112 6.19 11.41 5.88
CA ARG A 112 6.86 11.46 4.57
C ARG A 112 8.16 10.65 4.66
N VAL A 113 8.32 9.68 3.77
CA VAL A 113 9.46 8.76 3.75
C VAL A 113 10.08 8.80 2.35
N PRO A 114 11.15 9.58 2.15
CA PRO A 114 12.02 9.44 1.00
C PRO A 114 12.70 8.08 1.09
N LEU A 115 12.63 7.27 0.04
CA LEU A 115 13.29 5.97 -0.03
C LEU A 115 13.65 5.63 -1.48
N VAL A 116 14.76 4.92 -1.67
CA VAL A 116 15.23 4.48 -3.00
C VAL A 116 14.92 2.98 -3.15
N PRO A 117 13.77 2.61 -3.74
CA PRO A 117 13.46 1.21 -3.98
C PRO A 117 14.30 0.65 -5.14
N PRO A 118 14.39 -0.69 -5.29
CA PRO A 118 15.06 -1.32 -6.44
C PRO A 118 14.46 -0.87 -7.78
N ASP A 119 15.26 -0.82 -8.86
CA ASP A 119 14.84 -0.32 -10.18
C ASP A 119 13.55 -0.95 -10.72
N ASP A 120 13.29 -2.22 -10.41
CA ASP A 120 12.13 -2.99 -10.90
C ASP A 120 10.93 -2.99 -9.93
N TRP A 121 10.93 -2.08 -8.94
CA TRP A 121 9.92 -2.10 -7.87
C TRP A 121 8.49 -2.01 -8.40
N ILE A 122 8.22 -1.22 -9.45
CA ILE A 122 6.87 -1.07 -10.01
C ILE A 122 6.36 -2.40 -10.56
N ALA A 123 7.18 -3.08 -11.38
CA ALA A 123 6.84 -4.40 -11.93
C ALA A 123 6.64 -5.45 -10.82
N ALA A 124 7.49 -5.40 -9.79
CA ALA A 124 7.34 -6.25 -8.62
C ALA A 124 6.03 -5.98 -7.86
N HIS A 125 5.59 -4.73 -7.77
CA HIS A 125 4.31 -4.35 -7.16
C HIS A 125 3.10 -4.75 -8.01
N GLN A 126 3.18 -4.64 -9.34
CA GLN A 126 2.13 -5.14 -10.24
C GLN A 126 1.93 -6.64 -10.04
N GLN A 127 3.02 -7.41 -9.93
CA GLN A 127 2.97 -8.83 -9.67
C GLN A 127 2.40 -9.16 -8.27
N ARG A 128 2.74 -8.37 -7.24
CA ARG A 128 2.15 -8.51 -5.89
C ARG A 128 0.65 -8.21 -5.91
N SER A 129 0.24 -7.09 -6.49
CA SER A 129 -1.15 -6.66 -6.63
C SER A 129 -1.98 -7.76 -7.32
N HIS A 130 -1.49 -8.29 -8.44
CA HIS A 130 -2.15 -9.40 -9.14
C HIS A 130 -2.34 -10.64 -8.24
N ARG A 131 -1.34 -11.02 -7.44
CA ARG A 131 -1.44 -12.17 -6.52
C ARG A 131 -2.46 -11.92 -5.40
N VAL A 132 -2.45 -10.72 -4.80
CA VAL A 132 -3.42 -10.32 -3.78
C VAL A 132 -4.83 -10.36 -4.35
N MET A 133 -5.05 -9.74 -5.52
CA MET A 133 -6.36 -9.71 -6.16
C MET A 133 -6.86 -11.12 -6.53
N ALA A 134 -6.01 -11.95 -7.15
CA ALA A 134 -6.37 -13.31 -7.56
C ALA A 134 -6.76 -14.21 -6.37
N HIS A 135 -6.19 -13.99 -5.18
CA HIS A 135 -6.52 -14.76 -4.00
C HIS A 135 -7.75 -14.20 -3.25
N TRP A 136 -7.79 -12.89 -2.99
CA TRP A 136 -8.76 -12.32 -2.06
C TRP A 136 -10.08 -11.90 -2.69
N VAL A 137 -10.09 -11.38 -3.93
CA VAL A 137 -11.32 -10.87 -4.57
C VAL A 137 -12.41 -11.95 -4.71
N PRO A 138 -12.09 -13.21 -5.08
CA PRO A 138 -13.10 -14.27 -5.11
C PRO A 138 -13.73 -14.54 -3.73
N LEU A 139 -12.96 -14.40 -2.65
CA LEU A 139 -13.41 -14.67 -1.27
C LEU A 139 -14.34 -13.57 -0.73
N LEU A 140 -14.24 -12.35 -1.26
CA LEU A 140 -15.14 -11.24 -0.92
C LEU A 140 -16.48 -11.35 -1.65
N SER A 141 -16.47 -11.93 -2.85
CA SER A 141 -17.65 -12.10 -3.72
C SER A 141 -18.53 -13.30 -3.33
N ALA A 142 -18.00 -14.24 -2.55
CA ALA A 142 -18.69 -15.46 -2.12
C ALA A 142 -19.61 -15.27 -0.89
N SER A 143 -20.11 -14.05 -0.67
CA SER A 143 -20.91 -13.68 0.51
C SER A 143 -22.41 -13.77 0.27
#